data_AF-A0A2N3HXI3-F1
#
_entry.id   AF-A0A2N3HXI3-F1
#
_cell.length_a   1.000
_cell.length_b   1.000
_cell.length_c   1.000
_cell.angle_alpha   90.00
_cell.angle_beta   90.00
_cell.angle_gamma   90.00
#
_symmetry.space_group_name_H-M   'P 1'
#
loop_
_entity.id
_entity.type
_entity.pdbx_description
1 polymer ?
#
loop_
_entity_poly.entity_id
_entity_poly.type
_entity_poly.pdbx_seq_one_letter_code
_entity_poly.pdbx_strand_id
1 'polypeptide(L)'
;MELELWHIWLLLAVGLFVIEIFISNFVSVCFGIASVLTGIVSYLRFEIPAQLLVFIASSLICLFLLKPYITKHSISQSYQPNKDYKNLIGKEAIVMEEINDRKNKGRVVLSGSTWKAKSQFGEIIPKDTFVKVLNIDYSVMTVKRI
;
A
#
# COMPACT_ATOMS: atom_id res chain seq x y z
N MET A 1 41.66 24.85 9.74
CA MET A 1 40.74 23.89 10.40
C MET A 1 40.80 22.64 9.54
N GLU A 2 41.57 21.64 9.96
CA GLU A 2 41.66 20.39 9.21
C GLU A 2 40.34 19.63 9.39
N LEU A 3 39.72 19.24 8.27
CA LEU A 3 38.48 18.47 8.30
C LEU A 3 38.82 17.03 8.70
N GLU A 4 38.83 16.75 10.00
CA GLU A 4 38.95 15.37 10.50
C GLU A 4 37.78 14.53 9.99
N LEU A 5 38.02 13.25 9.70
CA LEU A 5 37.07 12.32 9.08
C LEU A 5 35.70 12.25 9.79
N TRP A 6 35.65 12.42 11.11
CA TRP A 6 34.41 12.43 11.88
C TRP A 6 33.47 13.59 11.51
N HIS A 7 34.02 14.75 11.13
CA HIS A 7 33.22 15.90 10.68
C HIS A 7 32.50 15.58 9.36
N ILE A 8 33.16 14.85 8.46
CA ILE A 8 32.60 14.45 7.16
C ILE A 8 31.41 13.52 7.38
N TRP A 9 31.53 12.54 8.28
CA TRP A 9 30.45 11.62 8.62
C TRP A 9 29.25 12.33 9.28
N LEU A 10 29.49 13.32 10.14
CA LEU A 10 28.39 14.11 10.72
C LEU A 10 27.72 15.02 9.68
N LEU A 11 28.49 15.65 8.81
CA LEU A 11 27.95 16.51 7.76
C LEU A 11 27.11 15.70 6.77
N LEU A 12 27.56 14.49 6.44
CA LEU A 12 26.80 13.53 5.65
C LEU A 12 25.49 13.12 6.34
N ALA A 13 25.52 12.84 7.65
CA ALA A 13 24.33 12.49 8.43
C ALA A 13 23.28 13.61 8.40
N VAL A 14 23.71 14.86 8.61
CA VAL A 14 22.83 16.04 8.54
C VAL A 14 22.23 16.18 7.15
N GLY A 15 23.03 16.04 6.09
CA GLY A 15 22.54 16.08 4.70
C GLY A 15 21.47 15.02 4.42
N LEU A 16 21.70 13.79 4.87
CA LEU A 16 20.75 12.67 4.74
C LEU A 16 19.42 12.97 5.47
N PHE A 17 19.47 13.53 6.68
CA PHE A 17 18.26 13.92 7.40
C PHE A 17 17.48 15.04 6.71
N VAL A 18 18.17 16.03 6.12
CA VAL A 18 17.51 17.10 5.36
C VAL A 18 16.83 16.53 4.11
N ILE A 19 17.50 15.63 3.38
CA ILE A 19 16.95 14.98 2.19
C ILE A 19 15.71 14.12 2.54
N GLU A 20 15.68 13.47 3.70
CA GLU A 20 14.50 12.70 4.13
C GLU A 20 13.23 13.55 4.18
N ILE A 21 13.32 14.83 4.57
CA ILE A 21 12.14 15.71 4.63
C ILE A 21 11.49 15.86 3.24
N PHE A 22 12.30 15.82 2.18
CA PHE A 22 11.82 15.84 0.79
C PHE A 22 11.41 14.45 0.28
N ILE A 23 12.04 13.39 0.79
CA ILE A 23 11.88 12.01 0.35
C ILE A 23 11.40 11.17 1.53
N SER A 24 10.08 11.07 1.71
CA SER A 24 9.43 10.28 2.77
C SER A 24 9.56 8.77 2.52
N ASN A 25 10.78 8.25 2.45
CA ASN A 25 11.08 6.85 2.14
C ASN A 25 11.66 6.08 3.35
N PHE A 26 11.85 6.73 4.51
CA PHE A 26 12.46 6.23 5.76
C PHE A 26 13.90 5.70 5.63
N VAL A 27 14.40 5.54 4.40
CA VAL A 27 15.73 5.02 4.09
C VAL A 27 16.81 6.05 4.42
N SER A 28 16.62 7.35 4.15
CA SER A 28 17.65 8.36 4.40
C SER A 28 17.89 8.56 5.90
N VAL A 29 16.86 8.49 6.74
CA VAL A 29 17.00 8.47 8.22
C VAL A 29 17.87 7.31 8.68
N CYS A 30 17.68 6.13 8.10
CA CYS A 30 18.43 4.94 8.45
C CYS A 30 19.92 5.07 8.10
N PHE A 31 20.22 5.60 6.92
CA PHE A 31 21.59 5.98 6.53
C PHE A 31 22.16 7.10 7.40
N GLY A 32 21.34 8.06 7.83
CA GLY A 32 21.74 9.12 8.76
C GLY A 32 22.19 8.58 10.12
N ILE A 33 21.43 7.65 10.72
CA ILE A 33 21.78 6.99 11.98
C ILE A 33 23.08 6.18 11.83
N ALA A 34 23.22 5.43 10.73
CA ALA A 34 24.45 4.70 10.41
C ALA A 34 25.67 5.65 10.31
N SER A 35 25.49 6.81 9.67
CA SER A 35 26.54 7.83 9.52
C SER A 35 26.98 8.42 10.86
N VAL A 36 26.05 8.65 11.79
CA VAL A 36 26.37 9.11 13.16
C VAL A 36 27.17 8.06 13.92
N LEU A 37 26.75 6.78 13.86
CA LEU A 37 27.46 5.67 14.50
C LEU A 37 28.90 5.55 13.95
N THR A 38 29.08 5.66 12.64
CA THR A 38 30.40 5.66 12.02
C THR A 38 31.23 6.87 12.41
N GLY A 39 30.62 8.05 12.55
CA GLY A 39 31.29 9.25 13.07
C GLY A 39 31.84 9.05 14.49
N ILE A 40 31.10 8.37 15.36
CA ILE A 40 31.54 8.02 16.72
C ILE A 40 32.73 7.05 16.68
N VAL A 41 32.67 6.03 15.81
CA VAL A 41 33.79 5.09 15.62
C VAL A 41 35.02 5.79 15.03
N SER A 42 34.82 6.78 14.16
CA SER A 42 35.90 7.60 13.61
C SER A 42 36.57 8.47 14.68
N TYR A 43 35.79 9.00 15.64
CA TYR A 43 36.33 9.73 16.80
C TYR A 43 37.24 8.86 17.68
N LEU A 44 36.95 7.56 17.78
CA LEU A 44 37.77 6.56 18.51
C LEU A 44 39.08 6.18 17.77
N ARG A 45 39.47 6.90 16.71
CA ARG A 45 40.73 6.70 15.94
C ARG A 45 40.86 5.31 15.30
N PHE A 46 39.75 4.63 15.02
CA PHE A 46 39.74 3.38 14.24
C PHE A 46 40.12 3.63 12.78
N GLU A 47 40.77 2.64 12.16
CA GLU A 47 41.19 2.69 10.75
C GLU A 47 39.99 2.83 9.80
N ILE A 48 40.21 3.49 8.65
CA ILE A 48 39.23 3.70 7.58
C ILE A 48 38.46 2.41 7.19
N PRO A 49 39.08 1.22 7.01
CA PRO A 49 38.34 0.00 6.70
C PRO A 49 37.34 -0.42 7.79
N ALA A 50 37.68 -0.22 9.07
CA ALA A 50 36.77 -0.54 10.17
C ALA A 50 35.57 0.43 10.21
N GLN A 51 35.79 1.72 9.92
CA GLN A 51 34.72 2.71 9.80
C GLN A 51 33.75 2.35 8.67
N LEU A 52 34.27 1.95 7.50
CA LEU A 52 33.45 1.55 6.36
C LEU A 52 32.61 0.30 6.66
N LEU A 53 33.22 -0.69 7.34
CA LEU A 53 32.52 -1.90 7.77
C LEU A 53 31.37 -1.60 8.72
N VAL A 54 31.59 -0.72 9.72
CA VAL A 54 30.55 -0.31 10.66
C VAL A 54 29.41 0.42 9.94
N PHE A 55 29.73 1.30 8.99
CA PHE A 55 28.71 2.01 8.22
C PHE A 55 27.83 1.05 7.39
N ILE A 56 28.46 0.13 6.67
CA ILE A 56 27.76 -0.85 5.84
C ILE A 56 26.92 -1.78 6.71
N ALA A 57 27.49 -2.32 7.79
CA ALA A 57 26.79 -3.21 8.69
C ALA A 57 25.58 -2.52 9.36
N SER A 58 25.77 -1.32 9.91
CA SER A 58 24.69 -0.57 10.57
C SER A 58 23.58 -0.17 9.61
N SER A 59 23.92 0.27 8.39
CA SER A 59 22.94 0.59 7.36
C SER A 59 22.13 -0.66 6.94
N LEU A 60 22.80 -1.80 6.69
CA LEU A 60 22.13 -3.05 6.34
C LEU A 60 21.19 -3.54 7.45
N ILE A 61 21.64 -3.50 8.71
CA ILE A 61 20.83 -3.88 9.88
C ILE A 61 19.58 -3.01 9.96
N CYS A 62 19.77 -1.70 9.82
CA CYS A 62 18.69 -0.73 9.93
C CYS A 62 17.69 -0.86 8.76
N LEU A 63 18.14 -1.12 7.52
CA LEU A 63 17.27 -1.43 6.38
C LEU A 63 16.50 -2.75 6.58
N PHE A 64 17.16 -3.76 7.14
CA PHE A 64 16.53 -5.05 7.43
C PHE A 64 15.45 -4.92 8.51
N LEU A 65 15.64 -4.04 9.50
CA LEU A 65 14.63 -3.68 10.51
C LEU A 65 13.49 -2.83 9.93
N LEU A 66 13.76 -2.03 8.90
CA LEU A 66 12.76 -1.23 8.20
C LEU A 66 11.82 -2.09 7.35
N LYS A 67 12.34 -3.17 6.74
CA LYS A 67 11.58 -4.10 5.90
C LYS A 67 10.31 -4.68 6.55
N PRO A 68 10.33 -5.24 7.78
CA PRO A 68 9.11 -5.70 8.45
C PRO A 68 8.21 -4.53 8.88
N TYR A 69 8.75 -3.35 9.15
CA TYR A 69 7.93 -2.18 9.52
C TYR A 69 7.12 -1.69 8.33
N ILE A 70 7.75 -1.57 7.15
CA ILE A 70 7.06 -1.20 5.91
C ILE A 70 6.06 -2.29 5.51
N THR A 71 6.38 -3.58 5.60
CA THR A 71 5.39 -4.63 5.24
C THR A 71 4.25 -4.77 6.25
N LYS A 72 4.48 -4.46 7.54
CA LYS A 72 3.44 -4.53 8.58
C LYS A 72 2.56 -3.28 8.59
N HIS A 73 3.09 -2.10 8.23
CA HIS A 73 2.33 -0.85 8.15
C HIS A 73 1.77 -0.54 6.74
N SER A 74 2.38 -1.10 5.68
CA SER A 74 1.86 -1.09 4.30
C SER A 74 0.82 -2.20 4.07
N ILE A 75 0.07 -2.57 5.10
CA ILE A 75 -1.24 -3.23 4.95
C ILE A 75 -2.37 -2.18 4.87
N SER A 76 -2.07 -0.89 5.04
CA SER A 76 -3.10 0.16 5.07
C SER A 76 -3.30 0.96 3.78
N GLN A 77 -2.73 0.56 2.63
CA GLN A 77 -2.92 1.37 1.41
C GLN A 77 -2.84 0.64 0.07
N SER A 78 -2.95 -0.69 0.07
CA SER A 78 -3.64 -1.29 -1.07
C SER A 78 -5.11 -1.09 -0.81
N TYR A 79 -5.71 -0.13 -1.52
CA TYR A 79 -7.12 -0.09 -1.81
C TYR A 79 -7.53 -1.53 -2.16
N GLN A 80 -8.00 -2.30 -1.17
CA GLN A 80 -8.64 -3.59 -1.37
C GLN A 80 -10.13 -3.26 -1.41
N PRO A 81 -10.68 -2.82 -2.56
CA PRO A 81 -12.12 -2.64 -2.68
C PRO A 81 -12.85 -3.98 -2.37
N ASN A 82 -12.14 -5.10 -2.48
CA ASN A 82 -12.64 -6.45 -2.20
C ASN A 82 -13.03 -6.73 -0.73
N LYS A 83 -12.54 -5.97 0.27
CA LYS A 83 -12.89 -6.27 1.68
C LYS A 83 -14.25 -5.71 2.09
N ASP A 84 -14.67 -4.55 1.57
CA ASP A 84 -15.99 -3.97 1.84
C ASP A 84 -17.11 -4.66 1.04
N TYR A 85 -16.82 -5.14 -0.17
CA TYR A 85 -17.82 -5.83 -1.00
C TYR A 85 -18.36 -7.11 -0.37
N LYS A 86 -17.59 -7.79 0.49
CA LYS A 86 -18.11 -9.00 1.18
C LYS A 86 -19.34 -8.73 2.04
N ASN A 87 -19.50 -7.51 2.58
CA ASN A 87 -20.68 -7.14 3.35
C ASN A 87 -21.90 -6.74 2.48
N LEU A 88 -21.69 -6.66 1.16
CA LEU A 88 -22.73 -6.40 0.16
C LEU A 88 -23.25 -7.70 -0.48
N ILE A 89 -22.51 -8.79 -0.36
CA ILE A 89 -22.93 -10.12 -0.80
C ILE A 89 -24.10 -10.59 0.09
N GLY A 90 -25.18 -11.05 -0.54
CA GLY A 90 -26.40 -11.50 0.13
C GLY A 90 -27.44 -10.40 0.34
N LYS A 91 -27.12 -9.13 0.08
CA LYS A 91 -28.09 -8.04 0.13
C LYS A 91 -28.97 -7.99 -1.12
N GLU A 92 -30.13 -7.38 -0.94
CA GLU A 92 -31.11 -7.13 -1.99
C GLU A 92 -30.75 -5.84 -2.73
N ALA A 93 -30.75 -5.91 -4.05
CA ALA A 93 -30.54 -4.79 -4.95
C ALA A 93 -31.75 -4.67 -5.88
N ILE A 94 -32.02 -3.46 -6.36
CA ILE A 94 -33.11 -3.22 -7.33
C ILE A 94 -32.54 -3.05 -8.73
N VAL A 95 -33.14 -3.71 -9.72
CA VAL A 95 -32.74 -3.59 -11.13
C VAL A 95 -33.19 -2.25 -11.68
N MET A 96 -32.25 -1.34 -11.96
CA MET A 96 -32.57 -0.05 -12.59
C MET A 96 -32.66 -0.17 -14.11
N GLU A 97 -31.83 -1.03 -14.70
CA GLU A 97 -31.80 -1.28 -16.13
C GLU A 97 -31.86 -2.78 -16.36
N GLU A 98 -32.76 -3.21 -17.27
CA GLU A 98 -32.96 -4.61 -17.62
C GLU A 98 -31.62 -5.34 -17.74
N ILE A 99 -31.47 -6.42 -16.97
CA ILE A 99 -30.29 -7.27 -17.03
C ILE A 99 -30.47 -8.22 -18.20
N ASN A 100 -29.62 -8.06 -19.19
CA ASN A 100 -29.59 -8.85 -20.40
C ASN A 100 -28.14 -9.10 -20.78
N ASP A 101 -27.61 -10.26 -20.39
CA ASP A 101 -26.21 -10.63 -20.63
C ASP A 101 -25.88 -10.67 -22.14
N ARG A 102 -26.84 -11.05 -22.99
CA ARG A 102 -26.70 -11.04 -24.46
C ARG A 102 -26.51 -9.64 -25.05
N LYS A 103 -27.07 -8.61 -24.40
CA LYS A 103 -26.94 -7.21 -24.82
C LYS A 103 -25.85 -6.46 -24.04
N ASN A 104 -25.13 -7.13 -23.12
CA ASN A 104 -24.23 -6.50 -22.14
C ASN A 104 -24.87 -5.31 -21.39
N LYS A 105 -26.18 -5.40 -21.14
CA LYS A 105 -26.94 -4.40 -20.41
C LYS A 105 -27.36 -4.97 -19.07
N GLY A 106 -27.46 -4.13 -18.05
CA GLY A 106 -27.80 -4.57 -16.71
C GLY A 106 -27.16 -3.68 -15.66
N ARG A 107 -28.00 -2.95 -14.95
CA ARG A 107 -27.57 -2.12 -13.82
C ARG A 107 -28.50 -2.33 -12.64
N VAL A 108 -27.90 -2.46 -11.47
CA VAL A 108 -28.62 -2.58 -10.19
C VAL A 108 -28.22 -1.44 -9.28
N VAL A 109 -29.13 -1.00 -8.43
CA VAL A 109 -28.82 -0.08 -7.33
C VAL A 109 -28.76 -0.87 -6.04
N LEU A 110 -27.64 -0.72 -5.34
CA LEU A 110 -27.40 -1.29 -4.03
C LEU A 110 -26.87 -0.19 -3.12
N SER A 111 -27.55 0.04 -2.00
CA SER A 111 -27.17 1.08 -1.01
C SER A 111 -26.95 2.47 -1.62
N GLY A 112 -27.76 2.85 -2.61
CA GLY A 112 -27.66 4.16 -3.28
C GLY A 112 -26.57 4.27 -4.37
N SER A 113 -25.82 3.21 -4.64
CA SER A 113 -24.80 3.16 -5.71
C SER A 113 -25.27 2.28 -6.87
N THR A 114 -25.01 2.72 -8.11
CA THR A 114 -25.35 1.97 -9.32
C THR A 114 -24.19 1.09 -9.75
N TRP A 115 -24.43 -0.22 -9.86
CA TRP A 115 -23.45 -1.23 -10.24
C TRP A 115 -23.86 -1.93 -11.54
N LYS A 116 -22.88 -2.39 -12.32
CA LYS A 116 -23.17 -3.31 -13.42
C LYS A 116 -23.55 -4.66 -12.84
N ALA A 117 -24.61 -5.26 -13.36
CA ALA A 117 -25.08 -6.55 -12.92
C ALA A 117 -25.16 -7.54 -14.07
N LYS A 118 -24.85 -8.80 -13.76
CA LYS A 118 -25.04 -9.95 -14.63
C LYS A 118 -25.90 -10.97 -13.93
N SER A 119 -26.76 -11.61 -14.71
CA SER A 119 -27.59 -12.70 -14.23
C SER A 119 -26.77 -13.98 -14.12
N GLN A 120 -26.89 -14.71 -13.01
CA GLN A 120 -26.22 -16.01 -12.81
C GLN A 120 -26.60 -17.03 -13.89
N PHE A 121 -27.87 -17.05 -14.31
CA PHE A 121 -28.40 -18.05 -15.23
C PHE A 121 -28.60 -17.52 -16.66
N GLY A 122 -28.11 -16.30 -16.95
CA GLY A 122 -28.35 -15.65 -18.25
C GLY A 122 -29.83 -15.32 -18.51
N GLU A 123 -30.68 -15.36 -17.48
CA GLU A 123 -32.08 -14.92 -17.55
C GLU A 123 -32.15 -13.40 -17.75
N ILE A 124 -33.18 -12.97 -18.48
CA ILE A 124 -33.49 -11.56 -18.65
C ILE A 124 -34.30 -11.11 -17.42
N ILE A 125 -33.74 -10.19 -16.64
CA ILE A 125 -34.39 -9.66 -15.44
C ILE A 125 -34.91 -8.26 -15.76
N PRO A 126 -36.23 -8.02 -15.70
CA PRO A 126 -36.79 -6.73 -16.06
C PRO A 126 -36.42 -5.65 -15.03
N LYS A 127 -36.50 -4.38 -15.48
CA LYS A 127 -36.37 -3.22 -14.59
C LYS A 127 -37.37 -3.30 -13.42
N ASP A 128 -37.00 -2.70 -12.29
CA ASP A 128 -37.77 -2.65 -11.05
C ASP A 128 -37.90 -3.99 -10.31
N THR A 129 -37.13 -5.01 -10.69
CA THR A 129 -37.13 -6.31 -10.02
C THR A 129 -36.13 -6.32 -8.86
N PHE A 130 -36.50 -6.94 -7.74
CA PHE A 130 -35.57 -7.22 -6.65
C PHE A 130 -34.70 -8.43 -6.99
N VAL A 131 -33.39 -8.27 -6.81
CA VAL A 131 -32.39 -9.31 -7.05
C VAL A 131 -31.48 -9.44 -5.86
N LYS A 132 -31.03 -10.67 -5.58
CA LYS A 132 -30.06 -10.95 -4.53
C LYS A 132 -28.66 -10.99 -5.11
N VAL A 133 -27.73 -10.24 -4.50
CA VAL A 133 -26.32 -10.24 -4.90
C VAL A 133 -25.66 -11.53 -4.41
N LEU A 134 -25.17 -12.34 -5.33
CA LEU A 134 -24.49 -13.60 -5.03
C LEU A 134 -22.96 -13.44 -4.97
N ASN A 135 -22.42 -12.61 -5.87
CA ASN A 135 -20.98 -12.37 -5.94
C ASN A 135 -20.70 -10.97 -6.52
N ILE A 136 -19.52 -10.42 -6.22
CA ILE A 136 -19.06 -9.13 -6.70
C ILE A 136 -17.64 -9.30 -7.25
N ASP A 137 -17.52 -9.22 -8.58
CA ASP A 137 -16.25 -9.27 -9.31
C ASP A 137 -15.84 -7.85 -9.71
N TYR A 138 -15.05 -7.20 -8.83
CA TYR A 138 -14.49 -5.84 -8.98
C TYR A 138 -15.52 -4.71 -9.19
N SER A 139 -16.21 -4.71 -10.33
CA SER A 139 -17.21 -3.71 -10.75
C SER A 139 -18.48 -4.36 -11.36
N VAL A 140 -18.54 -5.70 -11.41
CA VAL A 140 -19.67 -6.46 -11.93
C VAL A 140 -20.25 -7.34 -10.82
N MET A 141 -21.52 -7.16 -10.51
CA MET A 141 -22.26 -7.97 -9.54
C MET A 141 -22.94 -9.14 -10.25
N THR A 142 -22.72 -10.35 -9.76
CA THR A 142 -23.53 -11.51 -10.15
C THR A 142 -24.77 -11.55 -9.26
N VAL A 143 -25.94 -11.48 -9.88
CA VAL A 143 -27.22 -11.41 -9.16
C VAL A 143 -28.17 -12.53 -9.61
N LYS A 144 -29.09 -12.90 -8.72
CA LYS A 144 -30.16 -13.85 -8.98
C LYS A 144 -31.50 -13.23 -8.60
N ARG A 145 -32.53 -13.46 -9.41
CA ARG A 145 -33.89 -13.02 -9.11
C ARG A 145 -34.42 -13.69 -7.84
N ILE A 146 -35.09 -12.91 -6.99
CA ILE A 146 -35.83 -13.39 -5.81
C ILE A 146 -37.22 -13.86 -6.25
#